data_AF-A0A960ILA7-F1
#
_entry.id   AF-A0A960ILA7-F1
#
_cell.length_a   1.000
_cell.length_b   1.000
_cell.length_c   1.000
_cell.angle_alpha   90.00
_cell.angle_beta   90.00
_cell.angle_gamma   90.00
#
_symmetry.space_group_name_H-M   'P 1'
#
loop_
_entity.id
_entity.type
_entity.pdbx_description
1 polymer ?
#
loop_
_entity_poly.entity_id
_entity_poly.type
_entity_poly.pdbx_seq_one_letter_code
_entity_poly.pdbx_strand_id
1 'polypeptide(L)'
;MERSSPNPSPSGAPDVGVWNARRLFDELVALSPLRVIAITGPSVAETIVDLPAYGIADGYVNAITPTFHWHLALDRLGHVTSREEVHARSGRRVLFLELRERAEAEPFLSVYLHRGKGEEFSEERARRFAALHAALSLGRDLEAAP
;
A
#
# COMPACT_ATOMS: atom_id res chain seq x y z
N MET A 1 15.33 -40.87 9.92
CA MET A 1 15.63 -39.76 10.84
C MET A 1 15.72 -38.48 10.02
N GLU A 2 14.58 -37.84 9.79
CA GLU A 2 14.51 -36.56 9.09
C GLU A 2 14.72 -35.43 10.10
N ARG A 3 15.73 -34.58 9.86
CA ARG A 3 16.02 -33.42 10.69
C ARG A 3 15.05 -32.31 10.29
N SER A 4 13.99 -32.12 11.09
CA SER A 4 13.17 -30.92 11.04
C SER A 4 14.03 -29.71 11.40
N SER A 5 14.23 -28.82 10.44
CA SER A 5 14.83 -27.51 10.71
C SER A 5 13.78 -26.60 11.35
N PRO A 6 14.13 -25.83 12.39
CA PRO A 6 13.17 -24.95 13.05
C PRO A 6 12.79 -23.79 12.12
N ASN A 7 11.48 -23.52 12.02
CA ASN A 7 10.97 -22.30 11.41
C ASN A 7 11.47 -21.07 12.20
N PRO A 8 12.04 -20.05 11.55
CA PRO A 8 12.38 -18.82 12.23
C PRO A 8 11.10 -18.11 12.69
N SER A 9 11.02 -17.83 13.99
CA SER A 9 9.97 -16.95 14.54
C SER A 9 10.13 -15.54 13.96
N PRO A 10 9.08 -14.90 13.43
CA PRO A 10 9.17 -13.53 12.95
C PRO A 10 9.05 -12.59 14.17
N SER A 11 10.14 -12.40 14.89
CA SER A 11 10.30 -11.32 15.86
C SER A 11 11.35 -10.34 15.31
N GLY A 12 10.92 -9.51 14.38
CA GLY A 12 11.68 -8.36 13.92
C GLY A 12 10.81 -7.13 14.13
N ALA A 13 11.29 -6.17 14.92
CA ALA A 13 10.76 -4.82 14.89
C ALA A 13 10.71 -4.32 13.44
N PRO A 14 9.73 -3.47 13.06
CA PRO A 14 9.65 -2.97 11.69
C PRO A 14 10.97 -2.29 11.34
N ASP A 15 11.64 -2.80 10.31
CA ASP A 15 12.86 -2.21 9.78
C ASP A 15 12.59 -0.73 9.48
N VAL A 16 13.24 0.16 10.22
CA VAL A 16 13.12 1.62 10.09
C VAL A 16 13.91 2.12 8.87
N GLY A 17 14.33 1.22 7.99
CA GLY A 17 15.03 1.54 6.76
C GLY A 17 14.36 2.61 5.92
N VAL A 18 15.12 3.12 4.95
CA VAL A 18 14.68 4.14 4.00
C VAL A 18 13.35 3.77 3.35
N TRP A 19 12.43 4.72 3.31
CA TRP A 19 11.20 4.61 2.53
C TRP A 19 11.41 5.26 1.16
N ASN A 20 11.17 4.50 0.11
CA ASN A 20 11.19 4.97 -1.27
C ASN A 20 10.05 4.30 -2.05
N ALA A 21 9.86 4.70 -3.31
CA ALA A 21 8.79 4.16 -4.14
C ALA A 21 8.88 2.64 -4.32
N ARG A 22 10.08 2.06 -4.48
CA ARG A 22 10.26 0.61 -4.62
C ARG A 22 9.72 -0.13 -3.40
N ARG A 23 10.18 0.25 -2.20
CA ARG A 23 9.71 -0.37 -0.96
C ARG A 23 8.19 -0.23 -0.79
N LEU A 24 7.63 0.96 -1.08
CA LEU A 24 6.19 1.17 -1.02
C LEU A 24 5.44 0.20 -1.94
N PHE A 25 5.85 0.10 -3.20
CA PHE A 25 5.17 -0.75 -4.17
C PHE A 25 5.38 -2.24 -3.90
N ASP A 26 6.52 -2.66 -3.35
CA ASP A 26 6.71 -4.05 -2.87
C ASP A 26 5.70 -4.41 -1.77
N GLU A 27 5.43 -3.48 -0.84
CA GLU A 27 4.40 -3.68 0.17
C GLU A 27 2.99 -3.70 -0.44
N LEU A 28 2.70 -2.84 -1.42
CA LEU A 28 1.42 -2.84 -2.12
C LEU A 28 1.16 -4.17 -2.84
N VAL A 29 2.14 -4.69 -3.57
CA VAL A 29 2.03 -6.01 -4.23
C VAL A 29 1.68 -7.08 -3.22
N ALA A 30 2.42 -7.13 -2.11
CA ALA A 30 2.21 -8.16 -1.10
C ALA A 30 0.94 -8.00 -0.25
N LEU A 31 0.32 -6.82 -0.24
CA LEU A 31 -0.95 -6.55 0.43
C LEU A 31 -2.17 -6.79 -0.46
N SER A 32 -1.99 -7.17 -1.72
CA SER A 32 -3.08 -7.46 -2.66
C SER A 32 -4.05 -8.55 -2.15
N PRO A 33 -5.33 -8.52 -2.56
CA PRO A 33 -5.96 -7.57 -3.48
C PRO A 33 -6.13 -6.18 -2.86
N LEU A 34 -5.97 -5.16 -3.69
CA LEU A 34 -6.10 -3.76 -3.34
C LEU A 34 -7.33 -3.17 -4.00
N ARG A 35 -7.87 -2.12 -3.38
CA ARG A 35 -8.83 -1.24 -4.01
C ARG A 35 -8.20 0.13 -4.08
N VAL A 36 -8.21 0.69 -5.26
CA VAL A 36 -7.41 1.86 -5.57
C VAL A 36 -8.33 2.92 -6.10
N ILE A 37 -8.28 4.08 -5.43
CA ILE A 37 -9.06 5.25 -5.74
C ILE A 37 -8.10 6.33 -6.22
N ALA A 38 -8.28 6.75 -7.47
CA ALA A 38 -7.68 7.96 -8.01
C ALA A 38 -8.67 9.11 -7.92
N ILE A 39 -8.21 10.25 -7.41
CA ILE A 39 -9.02 11.46 -7.26
C ILE A 39 -8.47 12.51 -8.22
N THR A 40 -9.29 12.93 -9.17
CA THR A 40 -8.91 13.92 -10.19
C THR A 40 -9.98 15.00 -10.28
N GLY A 41 -9.78 16.10 -9.57
CA GLY A 41 -10.77 17.17 -9.46
C GLY A 41 -12.08 16.65 -8.84
N PRO A 42 -13.26 16.86 -9.49
CA PRO A 42 -14.54 16.35 -8.98
C PRO A 42 -14.75 14.86 -9.28
N SER A 43 -13.86 14.22 -10.03
CA SER A 43 -14.00 12.85 -10.47
C SER A 43 -13.24 11.88 -9.57
N VAL A 44 -13.88 10.75 -9.27
CA VAL A 44 -13.30 9.64 -8.53
C VAL A 44 -13.36 8.40 -9.41
N ALA A 45 -12.20 7.77 -9.64
CA ALA A 45 -12.12 6.48 -10.31
C ALA A 45 -11.66 5.43 -9.29
N GLU A 46 -12.40 4.32 -9.19
CA GLU A 46 -12.04 3.22 -8.30
C GLU A 46 -11.95 1.89 -9.04
N THR A 47 -10.98 1.08 -8.65
CA THR A 47 -10.79 -0.27 -9.19
C THR A 47 -10.34 -1.24 -8.10
N ILE A 48 -10.74 -2.50 -8.20
CA ILE A 48 -10.19 -3.58 -7.38
C ILE A 48 -9.17 -4.32 -8.24
N VAL A 49 -7.99 -4.55 -7.70
CA VAL A 49 -6.86 -5.10 -8.43
C VAL A 49 -6.03 -6.03 -7.55
N ASP A 50 -5.61 -7.16 -8.10
CA ASP A 50 -4.43 -7.87 -7.63
C ASP A 50 -3.21 -7.19 -8.28
N LEU A 51 -2.50 -6.35 -7.52
CA LEU A 51 -1.43 -5.54 -8.08
C LEU A 51 -0.30 -6.48 -8.56
N PRO A 52 0.02 -6.49 -9.86
CA PRO A 52 1.02 -7.39 -10.41
C PRO A 52 2.44 -6.88 -10.12
N ALA A 53 3.43 -7.58 -10.64
CA ALA A 53 4.78 -7.03 -10.72
C ALA A 53 4.76 -5.66 -11.43
N TYR A 54 5.57 -4.74 -10.92
CA TYR A 54 5.71 -3.38 -11.43
C TYR A 54 7.14 -3.14 -11.91
N GLY A 55 7.30 -2.18 -12.81
CA GLY A 55 8.59 -1.68 -13.29
C GLY A 55 8.79 -0.21 -12.90
N ILE A 56 10.04 0.20 -12.70
CA ILE A 56 10.41 1.61 -12.57
C ILE A 56 11.23 1.99 -13.80
N ALA A 57 10.74 2.95 -14.57
CA ALA A 57 11.38 3.43 -15.80
C ALA A 57 10.94 4.86 -16.11
N ASP A 58 11.86 5.66 -16.66
CA ASP A 58 11.61 7.02 -17.16
C ASP A 58 10.95 7.99 -16.16
N GLY A 59 11.23 7.81 -14.86
CA GLY A 59 10.64 8.61 -13.79
C GLY A 59 9.22 8.17 -13.37
N TYR A 60 8.78 6.97 -13.77
CA TYR A 60 7.47 6.42 -13.43
C TYR A 60 7.58 5.05 -12.76
N VAL A 61 6.64 4.76 -11.85
CA VAL A 61 6.22 3.40 -11.53
C VAL A 61 5.17 2.96 -12.53
N ASN A 62 5.39 1.82 -13.14
CA ASN A 62 4.55 1.25 -14.18
C ASN A 62 4.01 -0.11 -13.74
N ALA A 63 2.70 -0.30 -13.72
CA ALA A 63 2.08 -1.60 -13.48
C ALA A 63 0.99 -1.85 -14.53
N ILE A 64 1.00 -3.02 -15.15
CA ILE A 64 0.08 -3.38 -16.23
C ILE A 64 -0.85 -4.47 -15.70
N THR A 65 -2.14 -4.17 -15.64
CA THR A 65 -3.19 -5.11 -15.25
C THR A 65 -4.09 -5.41 -16.45
N PRO A 66 -4.84 -6.52 -16.47
CA PRO A 66 -5.81 -6.77 -17.54
C PRO A 66 -6.87 -5.67 -17.71
N THR A 67 -7.11 -4.89 -16.66
CA THR A 67 -8.21 -3.90 -16.59
C THR A 67 -7.76 -2.45 -16.78
N PHE A 68 -6.51 -2.12 -16.46
CA PHE A 68 -5.96 -0.77 -16.54
C PHE A 68 -4.43 -0.80 -16.44
N HIS A 69 -3.79 0.28 -16.90
CA HIS A 69 -2.37 0.52 -16.71
C HIS A 69 -2.18 1.64 -15.68
N TRP A 70 -1.20 1.47 -14.80
CA TRP A 70 -0.73 2.51 -13.91
C TRP A 70 0.57 3.09 -14.42
N HIS A 71 0.58 4.41 -14.45
CA HIS A 71 1.76 5.23 -14.63
C HIS A 71 1.75 6.26 -13.51
N LEU A 72 2.58 6.08 -12.50
CA LEU A 72 2.68 6.97 -11.36
C LEU A 72 4.02 7.70 -11.42
N ALA A 73 3.96 9.01 -11.66
CA ALA A 73 5.15 9.85 -11.75
C ALA A 73 5.83 9.94 -10.38
N LEU A 74 7.11 9.57 -10.32
CA LEU A 74 7.88 9.47 -9.09
C LEU A 74 8.18 10.83 -8.46
N ASP A 75 8.35 11.88 -9.28
CA ASP A 75 8.51 13.26 -8.84
C ASP A 75 7.24 13.85 -8.16
N ARG A 76 6.09 13.19 -8.36
CA ARG A 76 4.82 13.51 -7.69
C ARG A 76 4.60 12.67 -6.44
N LEU A 77 5.42 11.65 -6.17
CA LEU A 77 5.28 10.78 -5.01
C LEU A 77 6.28 11.18 -3.93
N GLY A 78 5.92 12.20 -3.15
CA GLY A 78 6.80 12.76 -2.11
C GLY A 78 6.49 12.27 -0.70
N HIS A 79 5.25 11.86 -0.41
CA HIS A 79 4.83 11.52 0.94
C HIS A 79 3.79 10.40 0.96
N VAL A 80 3.85 9.55 1.98
CA VAL A 80 2.86 8.51 2.23
C VAL A 80 2.42 8.52 3.69
N THR A 81 1.11 8.39 3.90
CA THR A 81 0.52 8.18 5.23
C THR A 81 -0.31 6.90 5.21
N SER A 82 -0.52 6.30 6.38
CA SER A 82 -1.47 5.20 6.52
C SER A 82 -2.53 5.54 7.56
N ARG A 83 -3.74 5.02 7.37
CA ARG A 83 -4.86 5.21 8.30
C ARG A 83 -5.57 3.89 8.55
N GLU A 84 -6.06 3.74 9.76
CA GLU A 84 -6.98 2.69 10.13
C GLU A 84 -8.26 3.34 10.67
N GLU A 85 -9.40 2.97 10.09
CA GLU A 85 -10.69 3.53 10.44
C GLU A 85 -11.75 2.42 10.57
N VAL A 86 -12.89 2.74 11.17
CA VAL A 86 -14.07 1.87 11.16
C VAL A 86 -15.13 2.51 10.28
N HIS A 87 -15.53 1.81 9.22
CA HIS A 87 -16.50 2.33 8.27
C HIS A 87 -17.86 2.50 8.93
N ALA A 88 -18.33 3.75 9.05
CA ALA A 88 -19.50 4.13 9.85
C ALA A 88 -20.77 3.30 9.56
N ARG A 89 -21.01 2.95 8.29
CA ARG A 89 -22.20 2.17 7.89
C ARG A 89 -22.08 0.68 8.16
N SER A 90 -20.87 0.11 8.01
CA SER A 90 -20.69 -1.34 8.07
C SER A 90 -20.09 -1.83 9.38
N GLY A 91 -19.54 -0.92 10.20
CA GLY A 91 -18.79 -1.26 11.40
C GLY A 91 -17.47 -1.99 11.13
N ARG A 92 -17.05 -2.09 9.86
CA ARG A 92 -15.87 -2.89 9.48
C ARG A 92 -14.62 -2.03 9.41
N ARG A 93 -13.49 -2.58 9.83
CA ARG A 93 -12.16 -1.94 9.74
C ARG A 93 -11.81 -1.58 8.31
N VAL A 94 -11.23 -0.43 8.03
CA VAL A 94 -10.71 -0.07 6.71
C VAL A 94 -9.28 0.41 6.88
N LEU A 95 -8.41 -0.09 6.01
CA LEU A 95 -6.97 0.03 6.13
C LEU A 95 -6.48 0.75 4.87
N PHE A 96 -6.02 1.99 5.04
CA PHE A 96 -5.67 2.89 3.94
C PHE A 96 -4.17 3.21 3.91
N LEU A 97 -3.69 3.45 2.71
CA LEU A 97 -2.48 4.17 2.36
C LEU A 97 -2.91 5.35 1.49
N GLU A 98 -2.39 6.53 1.79
CA GLU A 98 -2.63 7.74 1.03
C GLU A 98 -1.30 8.24 0.48
N LEU A 99 -1.24 8.40 -0.83
CA LEU A 99 -0.07 8.90 -1.54
C LEU A 99 -0.30 10.38 -1.86
N ARG A 100 0.69 11.19 -1.52
CA ARG A 100 0.65 12.64 -1.59
C ARG A 100 1.91 13.18 -2.22
N GLU A 101 1.80 14.37 -2.81
CA GLU A 101 2.95 15.09 -3.35
C GLU A 101 3.89 15.60 -2.25
N ARG A 102 3.33 15.90 -1.08
CA ARG A 102 3.98 16.39 0.13
C ARG A 102 3.02 16.20 1.30
N ALA A 103 3.50 16.29 2.54
CA ALA A 103 2.73 15.96 3.74
C ALA A 103 1.37 16.69 3.84
N GLU A 104 1.34 17.97 3.49
CA GLU A 104 0.17 18.84 3.58
C GLU A 104 -0.73 18.83 2.33
N ALA A 105 -0.29 18.20 1.23
CA ALA A 105 -1.10 18.13 0.01
C ALA A 105 -2.22 17.10 0.15
N GLU A 106 -3.35 17.36 -0.50
CA GLU A 106 -4.42 16.35 -0.65
C GLU A 106 -3.89 15.08 -1.32
N PRO A 107 -4.40 13.89 -0.95
CA PRO A 107 -3.98 12.65 -1.57
C PRO A 107 -4.48 12.57 -3.01
N PHE A 108 -3.57 12.30 -3.95
CA PHE A 108 -3.93 12.07 -5.35
C PHE A 108 -4.30 10.60 -5.61
N LEU A 109 -3.83 9.69 -4.74
CA LEU A 109 -4.14 8.27 -4.80
C LEU A 109 -4.36 7.72 -3.38
N SER A 110 -5.49 7.05 -3.19
CA SER A 110 -5.79 6.30 -1.96
C SER A 110 -5.88 4.82 -2.29
N VAL A 111 -5.13 4.02 -1.55
CA VAL A 111 -5.06 2.57 -1.70
C VAL A 111 -5.54 1.93 -0.42
N TYR A 112 -6.48 1.02 -0.50
CA TYR A 112 -6.97 0.29 0.67
C TYR A 112 -7.00 -1.20 0.42
N LEU A 113 -6.80 -1.94 1.50
CA LEU A 113 -6.81 -3.39 1.44
C LEU A 113 -8.24 -3.84 1.10
N HIS A 114 -8.36 -4.53 -0.04
CA HIS A 114 -9.64 -5.11 -0.43
C HIS A 114 -9.88 -6.41 0.34
N ARG A 115 -11.15 -6.64 0.66
CA ARG A 115 -11.70 -7.91 1.15
C ARG A 115 -13.09 -8.09 0.55
N GLY A 116 -13.51 -9.34 0.39
CA GLY A 116 -14.84 -9.66 -0.10
C GLY A 116 -15.95 -9.17 0.82
N LYS A 117 -17.18 -9.26 0.31
CA LYS A 117 -18.38 -8.96 1.08
C LYS A 117 -18.53 -9.98 2.20
N GLY A 118 -18.55 -9.52 3.45
CA GLY A 118 -18.68 -10.39 4.63
C GLY A 118 -17.39 -11.06 5.11
N GLU A 119 -16.26 -10.87 4.42
CA GLU A 119 -14.97 -11.46 4.80
C GLU A 119 -14.20 -10.59 5.80
N GLU A 120 -13.37 -11.19 6.64
CA GLU A 120 -12.37 -10.42 7.39
C GLU A 120 -11.01 -10.48 6.69
N PHE A 121 -10.11 -9.56 7.04
CA PHE A 121 -8.72 -9.68 6.56
C PHE A 121 -8.09 -10.94 7.14
N SER A 122 -7.32 -11.67 6.33
CA SER A 122 -6.51 -12.77 6.86
C SER A 122 -5.52 -12.24 7.91
N GLU A 123 -5.19 -13.06 8.91
CA GLU A 123 -4.26 -12.69 9.97
C GLU A 123 -2.92 -12.19 9.43
N GLU A 124 -2.42 -12.84 8.38
CA GLU A 124 -1.18 -12.44 7.71
C GLU A 124 -1.26 -11.03 7.13
N ARG A 125 -2.32 -10.73 6.36
CA ARG A 125 -2.52 -9.40 5.76
C ARG A 125 -2.74 -8.33 6.82
N ALA A 126 -3.51 -8.65 7.85
CA ALA A 126 -3.74 -7.74 8.98
C ALA A 126 -2.44 -7.43 9.74
N ARG A 127 -1.61 -8.45 10.02
CA ARG A 127 -0.30 -8.29 10.67
C ARG A 127 0.66 -7.48 9.81
N ARG A 128 0.71 -7.76 8.51
CA ARG A 128 1.57 -7.02 7.57
C ARG A 128 1.16 -5.55 7.49
N PHE A 129 -0.14 -5.27 7.38
CA PHE A 129 -0.62 -3.89 7.43
C PHE A 129 -0.33 -3.24 8.79
N ALA A 130 -0.48 -3.93 9.91
CA ALA A 130 -0.15 -3.36 11.22
C ALA A 130 1.32 -2.93 11.31
N ALA A 131 2.25 -3.73 10.78
CA ALA A 131 3.67 -3.38 10.70
C ALA A 131 3.89 -2.16 9.78
N LEU A 132 3.24 -2.13 8.62
CA LEU A 132 3.26 -0.99 7.69
C LEU A 132 2.71 0.28 8.35
N HIS A 133 1.59 0.16 9.05
CA HIS A 133 0.92 1.25 9.74
C HIS A 133 1.77 1.81 10.88
N ALA A 134 2.44 0.94 11.65
CA ALA A 134 3.40 1.39 12.66
C ALA A 134 4.54 2.22 12.04
N ALA A 135 4.96 1.90 10.82
CA ALA A 135 5.98 2.67 10.11
C ALA A 135 5.47 3.99 9.50
N LEU A 136 4.22 4.02 9.02
CA LEU A 136 3.68 5.09 8.16
C LEU A 136 2.54 5.93 8.79
N SER A 137 2.05 5.60 9.99
CA SER A 137 0.88 6.26 10.61
C SER A 137 1.09 7.76 10.87
N LEU A 138 2.32 8.15 11.22
CA LEU A 138 2.72 9.55 11.40
C LEU A 138 3.07 10.26 10.07
N GLY A 139 2.94 9.57 8.95
CA GLY A 139 3.43 10.03 7.65
C GLY A 139 4.93 9.84 7.47
N ARG A 140 5.35 9.62 6.22
CA ARG A 140 6.75 9.51 5.83
C ARG A 140 6.99 10.18 4.49
N ASP A 141 8.04 10.97 4.43
CA ASP A 141 8.59 11.42 3.16
C ASP A 141 9.28 10.25 2.47
N LEU A 142 9.16 10.23 1.15
CA LEU A 142 9.76 9.21 0.30
C LEU A 142 11.06 9.75 -0.28
N GLU A 143 12.14 9.01 -0.09
CA GLU A 143 13.39 9.30 -0.78
C GLU A 143 13.22 9.05 -2.28
N ALA A 144 13.95 9.84 -3.08
CA ALA A 144 14.01 9.64 -4.51
C ALA A 144 14.36 8.18 -4.83
N ALA A 145 13.68 7.60 -5.82
CA ALA A 145 13.97 6.24 -6.22
C ALA A 145 15.45 6.14 -6.68
N PRO A 146 16.22 5.15 -6.21
CA PRO A 146 17.53 4.86 -6.77
C PRO A 146 17.42 4.40 -8.23
#